data_AF-A0AAQ3NUC0-F1
#
_entry.id   AF-A0AAQ3NUC0-F1
#
_cell.length_a   1.000
_cell.length_b   1.000
_cell.length_c   1.000
_cell.angle_alpha   90.00
_cell.angle_beta   90.00
_cell.angle_gamma   90.00
#
_symmetry.space_group_name_H-M   'P 1'
#
loop_
_entity.id
_entity.type
_entity.pdbx_description
1 polymer ?
#
loop_
_entity_poly.entity_id
_entity_poly.type
_entity_poly.pdbx_seq_one_letter_code
_entity_poly.pdbx_strand_id
1 'polypeptide(L)'
;MLDLSENKLSGFIPDWIGTMKELQILSLRKNQFFGSLPLKVCFLRNIQFLDLSLNNFSGKIPKCINNLKSMAETISANVDFHLYWLNSLMSMQYYLNAWLTWKGSEQMFMSKGLTLLKSIDLSSNQFSEEIPIEIEKLC
;
A
#
# COMPACT_ATOMS: atom_id res chain seq x y z
N MET A 1 3.50 -8.34 1.24
CA MET A 1 3.83 -7.32 0.22
C MET A 1 3.28 -7.79 -1.12
N LEU A 2 2.72 -6.87 -1.90
CA LEU A 2 2.37 -7.07 -3.31
C LEU A 2 2.97 -5.89 -4.09
N ASP A 3 3.93 -6.18 -4.96
CA ASP A 3 4.56 -5.20 -5.82
C ASP A 3 4.38 -5.61 -7.27
N LEU A 4 3.63 -4.79 -7.99
CA LEU A 4 3.35 -4.92 -9.41
C LEU A 4 3.83 -3.67 -10.15
N SER A 5 4.72 -2.88 -9.55
CA SER A 5 5.18 -1.64 -10.12
C SER A 5 5.98 -1.84 -11.40
N GLU A 6 6.06 -0.78 -12.21
CA GLU A 6 6.86 -0.72 -13.43
C GLU A 6 6.46 -1.74 -14.51
N ASN A 7 5.16 -2.01 -14.60
CA ASN A 7 4.61 -2.88 -15.63
C ASN A 7 3.78 -2.09 -16.65
N LYS A 8 3.18 -2.81 -17.59
CA LYS A 8 2.19 -2.28 -18.55
C LYS A 8 0.77 -2.72 -18.18
N LEU A 9 0.49 -2.98 -16.90
CA LEU A 9 -0.84 -3.39 -16.46
C LEU A 9 -1.81 -2.23 -16.63
N SER A 10 -3.04 -2.52 -17.03
CA SER A 10 -4.09 -1.53 -17.27
C SER A 10 -5.43 -2.03 -16.79
N GLY A 11 -6.44 -1.15 -16.78
CA GLY A 11 -7.77 -1.44 -16.28
C GLY A 11 -8.04 -0.80 -14.92
N PHE A 12 -9.13 -1.23 -14.29
CA PHE A 12 -9.50 -0.80 -12.94
C PHE A 12 -8.79 -1.65 -11.88
N ILE A 13 -8.58 -1.09 -10.69
CA ILE A 13 -8.23 -1.93 -9.53
C ILE A 13 -9.45 -2.83 -9.23
N PRO A 14 -9.27 -4.16 -9.18
CA PRO A 14 -10.37 -5.07 -8.92
C PRO A 14 -10.77 -5.06 -7.43
N ASP A 15 -12.06 -5.26 -7.17
CA ASP A 15 -12.63 -5.23 -5.81
C ASP A 15 -12.02 -6.28 -4.86
N TRP A 16 -11.50 -7.40 -5.39
CA TRP A 16 -10.85 -8.42 -4.57
C TRP A 16 -9.60 -7.91 -3.86
N ILE A 17 -9.04 -6.75 -4.24
CA ILE A 17 -7.93 -6.14 -3.49
C ILE A 17 -8.28 -5.99 -2.00
N GLY A 18 -9.54 -5.68 -1.70
CA GLY A 18 -10.02 -5.51 -0.33
C GLY A 18 -10.08 -6.80 0.49
N THR A 19 -9.90 -7.97 -0.11
CA THR A 19 -9.85 -9.25 0.62
C THR A 19 -8.45 -9.54 1.17
N MET A 20 -7.41 -8.85 0.70
CA MET A 20 -6.03 -9.01 1.15
C MET A 20 -5.76 -8.27 2.48
N LYS A 21 -6.47 -8.66 3.54
CA LYS A 21 -6.49 -7.91 4.82
C LYS A 21 -5.12 -7.82 5.51
N GLU A 22 -4.22 -8.76 5.26
CA GLU A 22 -2.86 -8.81 5.82
C GLU A 22 -1.83 -8.02 5.01
N LEU A 23 -2.26 -7.35 3.92
CA LEU A 23 -1.35 -6.64 3.05
C LEU A 23 -0.81 -5.37 3.72
N GLN A 24 0.51 -5.32 3.93
CA GLN A 24 1.22 -4.16 4.51
C GLN A 24 1.81 -3.21 3.46
N ILE A 25 2.15 -3.73 2.28
CA ILE A 25 2.79 -2.98 1.19
C ILE A 25 2.04 -3.32 -0.09
N LEU A 26 1.54 -2.30 -0.76
CA LEU A 26 0.94 -2.35 -2.09
C LEU A 26 1.62 -1.31 -2.97
N SER A 27 2.33 -1.77 -3.99
CA SER A 27 2.91 -0.89 -5.03
C SER A 27 2.32 -1.25 -6.38
N LEU A 28 1.55 -0.32 -6.95
CA LEU A 28 1.03 -0.36 -8.33
C LEU A 28 1.69 0.70 -9.21
N ARG A 29 2.75 1.35 -8.71
CA ARG A 29 3.44 2.48 -9.33
C ARG A 29 3.80 2.22 -10.79
N LYS A 30 3.71 3.26 -11.64
CA LYS A 30 4.23 3.22 -13.02
C LYS A 30 3.59 2.08 -13.82
N ASN A 31 2.26 2.11 -13.88
CA ASN A 31 1.41 1.25 -14.71
C ASN A 31 0.45 2.14 -15.52
N GLN A 32 -0.60 1.55 -16.07
CA GLN A 32 -1.62 2.21 -16.88
C GLN A 32 -3.02 1.98 -16.28
N PHE A 33 -3.12 1.80 -14.95
CA PHE A 33 -4.41 1.65 -14.27
C PHE A 33 -5.20 2.96 -14.35
N PHE A 34 -6.52 2.87 -14.48
CA PHE A 34 -7.38 4.04 -14.66
C PHE A 34 -8.71 3.92 -13.91
N GLY A 35 -9.47 5.02 -13.92
CA GLY A 35 -10.76 5.15 -13.23
C GLY A 35 -10.61 5.53 -11.76
N SER A 36 -11.72 5.53 -11.03
CA SER A 36 -11.74 5.86 -9.61
C SER A 36 -11.20 4.74 -8.74
N LEU A 37 -10.57 5.08 -7.62
CA LEU A 37 -10.19 4.09 -6.60
C LEU A 37 -11.45 3.40 -6.04
N PRO A 38 -11.53 2.06 -6.06
CA PRO A 38 -12.65 1.37 -5.47
C PRO A 38 -12.62 1.53 -3.95
N LEU A 39 -13.80 1.64 -3.32
CA LEU A 39 -13.94 1.72 -1.85
C LEU A 39 -13.27 0.53 -1.13
N LYS A 40 -13.07 -0.59 -1.83
CA LYS A 40 -12.44 -1.81 -1.29
C LYS A 40 -10.96 -1.61 -0.96
N VAL A 41 -10.28 -0.60 -1.53
CA VAL A 41 -8.92 -0.20 -1.09
C VAL A 41 -8.91 0.19 0.38
N CYS A 42 -9.98 0.83 0.87
CA CYS A 42 -10.14 1.19 2.28
C CYS A 42 -10.28 -0.02 3.23
N PHE A 43 -10.37 -1.25 2.71
CA PHE A 43 -10.45 -2.47 3.54
C PHE A 43 -9.07 -3.01 3.92
N LEU A 44 -7.99 -2.47 3.34
CA LEU A 44 -6.61 -2.82 3.63
C LEU A 44 -6.15 -2.21 4.96
N ARG A 45 -6.75 -2.63 6.08
CA ARG A 45 -6.49 -2.04 7.42
C ARG A 45 -5.03 -2.16 7.87
N ASN A 46 -4.32 -3.18 7.37
CA ASN A 46 -2.92 -3.45 7.71
C ASN A 46 -1.91 -2.73 6.79
N ILE A 47 -2.38 -1.94 5.81
CA ILE A 47 -1.49 -1.25 4.88
C ILE A 47 -0.69 -0.17 5.59
N GLN A 48 0.60 -0.11 5.28
CA GLN A 48 1.57 0.87 5.80
C GLN A 48 2.17 1.67 4.63
N PHE A 49 2.41 0.99 3.50
CA PHE A 49 2.89 1.60 2.27
C PHE A 49 1.90 1.37 1.12
N LEU A 50 1.37 2.46 0.55
CA LEU A 50 0.48 2.45 -0.61
C LEU A 50 1.03 3.38 -1.68
N ASP A 51 1.56 2.82 -2.76
CA ASP A 51 2.05 3.59 -3.90
C ASP A 51 1.20 3.30 -5.14
N LEU A 52 0.40 4.29 -5.53
CA LEU A 52 -0.45 4.30 -6.70
C LEU A 52 0.04 5.32 -7.74
N SER A 53 1.25 5.86 -7.56
CA SER A 53 1.77 6.94 -8.37
C SER A 53 2.02 6.53 -9.81
N LEU A 54 2.14 7.51 -10.71
CA LEU A 54 2.44 7.29 -12.13
C LEU A 54 1.46 6.30 -12.78
N ASN A 55 0.16 6.59 -12.66
CA ASN A 55 -0.94 5.87 -13.28
C ASN A 55 -1.93 6.87 -13.88
N ASN A 56 -3.10 6.39 -14.31
CA ASN A 56 -4.18 7.17 -14.90
C ASN A 56 -5.43 7.17 -14.01
N PHE A 57 -5.30 7.03 -12.69
CA PHE A 57 -6.45 7.07 -11.77
C PHE A 57 -7.10 8.45 -11.79
N SER A 58 -8.44 8.50 -11.67
CA SER A 58 -9.22 9.73 -11.77
C SER A 58 -10.32 9.82 -10.72
N GLY A 59 -11.03 10.95 -10.70
CA GLY A 59 -12.11 11.22 -9.74
C GLY A 59 -11.59 11.54 -8.33
N LYS A 60 -12.44 11.37 -7.32
CA LYS A 60 -12.12 11.72 -5.93
C LYS A 60 -11.36 10.60 -5.21
N ILE A 61 -10.52 11.00 -4.26
CA ILE A 61 -9.95 10.08 -3.26
C ILE A 61 -11.08 9.64 -2.31
N PRO A 62 -11.26 8.33 -2.05
CA PRO A 62 -12.31 7.85 -1.15
C PRO A 62 -12.19 8.44 0.26
N LYS A 63 -13.28 9.00 0.79
CA LYS A 63 -13.35 9.50 2.18
C LYS A 63 -13.07 8.42 3.23
N CYS A 64 -13.24 7.15 2.88
CA CYS A 64 -12.89 6.02 3.75
C CYS A 64 -11.38 5.77 3.86
N ILE A 65 -10.51 6.59 3.28
CA ILE A 65 -9.06 6.41 3.30
C ILE A 65 -8.52 6.39 4.74
N ASN A 66 -9.19 7.04 5.69
CA ASN A 66 -8.90 6.92 7.13
C ASN A 66 -9.07 5.50 7.72
N ASN A 67 -9.66 4.55 6.99
CA ASN A 67 -9.75 3.15 7.43
C ASN A 67 -8.42 2.39 7.29
N LEU A 68 -7.41 2.99 6.66
CA LEU A 68 -6.04 2.47 6.58
C LEU A 68 -5.32 2.63 7.93
N LYS A 69 -5.86 1.98 8.98
CA LYS A 69 -5.51 2.22 10.38
C LYS A 69 -4.02 2.08 10.70
N SER A 70 -3.33 1.16 10.04
CA SER A 70 -1.89 0.93 10.27
C SER A 70 -1.00 2.08 9.81
N MET A 71 -1.50 2.98 8.95
CA MET A 71 -0.80 4.23 8.62
C MET A 71 -0.87 5.21 9.80
N ALA A 72 -2.01 5.31 10.49
CA ALA A 72 -2.20 6.17 11.65
C ALA A 72 -1.51 5.64 12.91
N GLU A 73 -1.65 4.34 13.18
CA GLU A 73 -1.18 3.72 14.42
C GLU A 73 0.31 3.38 14.33
N THR A 74 1.11 3.72 15.33
CA THR A 74 2.46 3.16 15.47
C THR A 74 2.29 1.71 15.92
N ILE A 75 2.15 0.79 14.96
CA ILE A 75 2.17 -0.63 15.29
C ILE A 75 3.59 -0.92 15.77
N SER A 76 3.71 -1.13 17.08
CA SER A 76 4.83 -1.84 17.70
C SER A 76 4.79 -3.29 17.19
N ALA A 77 5.12 -3.49 15.92
CA ALA A 77 5.45 -4.80 15.42
C ALA A 77 6.84 -5.09 15.96
N ASN A 78 6.87 -5.60 17.19
CA ASN A 78 8.05 -6.00 17.94
C ASN A 78 8.75 -7.24 17.33
N VAL A 79 8.60 -7.44 16.01
CA VAL A 79 9.01 -8.64 15.32
C VAL A 79 9.72 -8.22 14.04
N ASP A 80 11.05 -8.20 14.09
CA ASP A 80 11.91 -7.91 12.94
C ASP A 80 11.84 -9.00 11.84
N PHE A 81 11.03 -10.06 12.03
CA PHE A 81 10.89 -11.19 11.13
C PHE A 81 9.42 -11.46 10.79
N HIS A 82 9.17 -11.90 9.57
CA HIS A 82 7.86 -12.39 9.13
C HIS A 82 7.79 -13.91 9.24
N LEU A 83 6.60 -14.44 9.54
CA LEU A 83 6.36 -15.88 9.60
C LEU A 83 5.73 -16.35 8.28
N TYR A 84 6.43 -17.23 7.60
CA TYR A 84 5.91 -18.00 6.48
C TYR A 84 5.42 -19.36 6.99
N TRP A 85 4.11 -19.57 7.03
CA TRP A 85 3.53 -20.85 7.45
C TRP A 85 3.60 -21.86 6.30
N LEU A 86 4.41 -22.90 6.47
CA LEU A 86 4.51 -24.01 5.52
C LEU A 86 3.29 -24.93 5.63
N ASN A 87 2.75 -25.08 6.84
CA ASN A 87 1.54 -25.82 7.16
C ASN A 87 1.05 -25.42 8.56
N SER A 88 -0.01 -26.05 9.06
CA SER A 88 -0.63 -25.72 10.35
C SER A 88 0.28 -25.90 11.58
N LEU A 89 1.42 -26.58 11.44
CA LEU A 89 2.32 -26.93 12.55
C LEU A 89 3.72 -26.32 12.42
N MET A 90 4.05 -25.73 11.27
CA MET A 90 5.41 -25.26 10.99
C MET A 90 5.41 -23.91 10.27
N SER A 91 6.19 -22.97 10.81
CA SER A 91 6.53 -21.71 10.16
C SER A 91 8.03 -21.54 10.04
N MET A 92 8.45 -20.81 9.01
CA MET A 92 9.80 -20.31 8.84
C MET A 92 9.81 -18.81 9.07
N GLN A 93 10.84 -18.33 9.76
CA GLN A 93 11.11 -16.91 9.89
C GLN A 93 11.88 -16.43 8.66
N TYR A 94 11.51 -15.28 8.13
CA TYR A 94 12.28 -14.60 7.09
C TYR A 94 12.29 -13.09 7.34
N TYR A 95 13.39 -12.46 6.93
CA TYR A 95 13.51 -11.00 6.93
C TYR A 95 13.05 -10.49 5.56
N LEU A 96 12.04 -9.61 5.55
CA LEU A 96 11.58 -9.00 4.32
C LEU A 96 12.48 -7.80 4.01
N ASN A 97 13.18 -7.85 2.87
CA ASN A 97 13.86 -6.71 2.30
C ASN A 97 13.22 -6.40 0.96
N ALA A 98 13.01 -5.12 0.65
CA ALA A 98 12.38 -4.71 -0.59
C ALA A 98 13.05 -3.46 -1.17
N TRP A 99 13.17 -3.44 -2.50
CA TRP A 99 13.45 -2.22 -3.24
C TRP A 99 12.13 -1.49 -3.45
N LEU A 100 12.03 -0.26 -2.93
CA LEU A 100 10.84 0.57 -3.07
C LEU A 100 11.27 1.94 -3.60
N THR A 101 10.43 2.56 -4.43
CA THR A 101 10.62 3.98 -4.74
C THR A 101 10.11 4.80 -3.56
N TRP A 102 10.99 5.57 -2.94
CA TRP A 102 10.68 6.51 -1.88
C TRP A 102 11.12 7.91 -2.27
N LYS A 103 10.18 8.87 -2.30
CA LYS A 103 10.46 10.27 -2.67
C LYS A 103 11.17 10.40 -4.03
N GLY A 104 10.77 9.57 -5.01
CA GLY A 104 11.34 9.58 -6.36
C GLY A 104 12.69 8.88 -6.51
N SER A 105 13.21 8.23 -5.47
CA SER A 105 14.45 7.44 -5.51
C SER A 105 14.17 5.99 -5.15
N GLU A 106 14.73 5.04 -5.89
CA GLU A 106 14.79 3.65 -5.46
C GLU A 106 15.68 3.55 -4.21
N GLN A 107 15.16 2.91 -3.17
CA GLN A 107 15.87 2.62 -1.94
C GLN A 107 15.59 1.19 -1.50
N MET A 108 16.60 0.55 -0.94
CA MET A 108 16.45 -0.73 -0.28
C MET A 108 16.01 -0.50 1.16
N PHE A 109 14.86 -1.05 1.52
CA PHE A 109 14.37 -1.09 2.89
C PHE A 109 14.59 -2.49 3.47
N MET A 110 15.32 -2.56 4.57
CA MET A 110 15.45 -3.79 5.37
C MET A 110 14.18 -4.01 6.22
N SER A 111 14.00 -5.20 6.82
CA SER A 111 12.74 -5.52 7.52
C SER A 111 12.32 -4.45 8.55
N LYS A 112 13.26 -4.00 9.40
CA LYS A 112 13.01 -2.92 10.36
C LYS A 112 12.69 -1.58 9.69
N GLY A 113 13.25 -1.31 8.52
CA GLY A 113 12.93 -0.13 7.73
C GLY A 113 11.52 -0.21 7.15
N LEU A 114 11.10 -1.39 6.70
CA LEU A 114 9.76 -1.64 6.15
C LEU A 114 8.66 -1.52 7.22
N THR A 115 8.91 -2.01 8.44
CA THR A 115 7.92 -1.89 9.54
C THR A 115 7.70 -0.46 10.02
N LEU A 116 8.68 0.42 9.78
CA LEU A 116 8.59 1.86 10.08
C LEU A 116 8.04 2.67 8.91
N LEU A 117 7.92 2.07 7.73
CA LEU A 117 7.60 2.78 6.51
C LEU A 117 6.09 3.05 6.42
N LYS A 118 5.72 4.30 6.68
CA LYS A 118 4.34 4.80 6.50
C LYS A 118 4.32 5.78 5.35
N SER A 119 3.61 5.44 4.27
CA SER A 119 3.47 6.34 3.12
C SER A 119 2.28 6.03 2.24
N ILE A 120 1.71 7.10 1.72
CA ILE A 120 0.73 7.09 0.66
C ILE A 120 1.23 8.00 -0.47
N ASP A 121 1.46 7.43 -1.65
CA ASP A 121 1.84 8.18 -2.85
C ASP A 121 0.73 8.05 -3.90
N LEU A 122 0.04 9.16 -4.14
CA LEU A 122 -1.02 9.31 -5.15
C LEU A 122 -0.59 10.22 -6.30
N SER A 123 0.69 10.65 -6.32
CA SER A 123 1.20 11.64 -7.27
C SER A 123 1.16 11.14 -8.72
N SER A 124 1.21 12.06 -9.67
CA SER A 124 1.22 11.72 -11.11
C SER A 124 0.05 10.82 -11.52
N ASN A 125 -1.16 11.22 -11.12
CA ASN A 125 -2.45 10.66 -11.53
C ASN A 125 -3.36 11.81 -12.02
N GLN A 126 -4.65 11.52 -12.25
CA GLN A 126 -5.68 12.46 -12.69
C GLN A 126 -6.79 12.64 -11.63
N PHE A 127 -6.46 12.46 -10.35
CA PHE A 127 -7.42 12.72 -9.26
C PHE A 127 -7.88 14.18 -9.29
N SER A 128 -9.14 14.39 -8.95
CA SER A 128 -9.82 15.69 -8.92
C SER A 128 -10.54 15.89 -7.58
N GLU A 129 -11.22 17.02 -7.42
CA GLU A 129 -11.85 17.48 -6.17
C GLU A 129 -10.84 17.86 -5.09
N GLU A 130 -11.37 18.17 -3.91
CA GLU A 130 -10.57 18.50 -2.73
C GLU A 130 -9.83 17.28 -2.19
N ILE A 131 -8.68 17.53 -1.54
CA ILE A 131 -7.99 16.54 -0.71
C ILE A 131 -8.92 16.20 0.47
N PRO A 132 -9.34 14.93 0.65
CA PRO A 132 -10.28 14.58 1.71
C PRO A 132 -9.64 14.81 3.09
N ILE A 133 -10.38 15.48 3.99
CA ILE A 133 -9.95 15.75 5.37
C ILE A 133 -9.62 14.47 6.13
N GLU A 134 -10.18 13.34 5.73
CA GLU A 134 -9.89 12.02 6.30
C GLU A 134 -8.41 11.60 6.16
N ILE A 135 -7.63 12.20 5.25
CA ILE A 135 -6.17 12.02 5.16
C ILE A 135 -5.46 12.50 6.42
N GLU A 136 -5.98 13.52 7.13
CA GLU A 136 -5.41 14.02 8.38
C GLU A 136 -5.26 12.90 9.43
N LYS A 137 -6.18 11.93 9.40
CA LYS A 137 -6.19 10.81 10.35
C LYS A 137 -5.16 9.73 10.04
N LEU A 138 -4.39 9.86 8.95
CA LEU A 138 -3.33 8.92 8.58
C LEU A 138 -1.95 9.36 9.09
N CYS A 139 -1.85 10.58 9.62
CA CYS A 139 -0.61 11.22 10.08
C CYS A 139 -0.48 11.19 11.61
#